data_AF-A0A967HX97-F1
#
_entry.id   AF-A0A967HX97-F1
#
_cell.length_a   1.000
_cell.length_b   1.000
_cell.length_c   1.000
_cell.angle_alpha   90.00
_cell.angle_beta   90.00
_cell.angle_gamma   90.00
#
_symmetry.space_group_name_H-M   'P 1'
#
loop_
_entity.id
_entity.type
_entity.pdbx_description
1 polymer ?
#
loop_
_entity_poly.entity_id
_entity_poly.type
_entity_poly.pdbx_seq_one_letter_code
_entity_poly.pdbx_strand_id
1 'polypeptide(L)'
;MCERIGARAIDFSGRGTEMEVATPFDTYSEACVACGACDFICPTGHIKLSEITDKEIHPILSEYDEGLKGRKPVYVPYAQAVPNIPAIDRSKCAHFLTGDCKICADFCPTDA
;
A
#
# COMPACT_ATOMS: atom_id res chain seq x y z
N MET A 1 0.55 9.17 4.33
CA MET A 1 0.13 7.90 3.67
C MET A 1 0.61 6.67 4.45
N CYS A 2 1.90 6.55 4.77
CA CYS A 2 2.43 5.42 5.55
C CYS A 2 1.76 5.23 6.92
N GLU A 3 1.26 6.29 7.55
CA GLU A 3 0.48 6.19 8.79
C GLU A 3 -0.85 5.44 8.61
N ARG A 4 -1.52 5.59 7.47
CA ARG A 4 -2.80 4.90 7.18
C ARG A 4 -2.64 3.39 7.01
N ILE A 5 -1.40 2.93 6.82
CA ILE A 5 -1.01 1.51 6.68
C ILE A 5 -0.40 0.98 8.00
N GLY A 6 -0.12 1.85 8.97
CA GLY A 6 0.56 1.50 10.22
C GLY A 6 2.09 1.36 10.10
N ALA A 7 2.66 1.56 8.91
CA ALA A 7 4.08 1.30 8.66
C ALA A 7 5.01 2.43 9.13
N ARG A 8 4.56 3.70 9.07
CA ARG A 8 5.35 4.90 9.49
C ARG A 8 6.81 4.90 9.01
N ALA A 9 7.04 4.45 7.79
CA ALA A 9 8.39 4.24 7.26
C ALA A 9 9.09 5.53 6.78
N ILE A 10 8.33 6.57 6.45
CA ILE A 10 8.82 7.87 5.97
C ILE A 10 8.20 8.99 6.79
N ASP A 11 8.94 10.06 6.98
CA ASP A 11 8.50 11.29 7.65
C ASP A 11 9.14 12.51 6.96
N PHE A 12 8.78 13.72 7.40
CA PHE A 12 9.47 14.93 6.97
C PHE A 12 10.74 15.10 7.79
N SER A 13 11.89 15.01 7.13
CA SER A 13 13.20 15.28 7.70
C SER A 13 13.67 16.69 7.29
N GLY A 14 14.48 17.33 8.12
CA GLY A 14 15.02 18.67 7.85
C GLY A 14 14.12 19.83 8.31
N ARG A 15 14.54 21.06 7.98
CA ARG A 15 13.84 22.30 8.36
C ARG A 15 13.90 23.33 7.24
N GLY A 16 12.89 24.19 7.15
CA GLY A 16 12.87 25.31 6.21
C GLY A 16 12.89 24.83 4.76
N THR A 17 13.87 25.29 3.98
CA THR A 17 14.07 24.92 2.57
C THR A 17 14.72 23.55 2.38
N GLU A 18 15.32 22.98 3.43
CA GLU A 18 15.92 21.63 3.41
C GLU A 18 14.95 20.57 3.93
N MET A 19 13.63 20.84 3.89
CA MET A 19 12.63 19.87 4.28
C MET A 19 12.42 18.86 3.15
N GLU A 20 12.63 17.58 3.45
CA GLU A 20 12.50 16.48 2.52
C GLU A 20 11.70 15.33 3.13
N VAL A 21 11.14 14.48 2.28
CA VAL A 21 10.48 13.26 2.72
C VAL A 21 11.53 12.15 2.70
N ALA A 22 11.97 11.74 3.89
CA ALA A 22 13.03 10.75 4.05
C ALA A 22 12.65 9.69 5.09
N THR A 23 13.39 8.59 5.10
CA THR A 23 13.34 7.62 6.18
C THR A 23 14.08 8.14 7.42
N PRO A 24 13.85 7.55 8.61
CA PRO A 24 14.67 7.85 9.77
C PRO A 24 16.17 7.67 9.48
N PHE A 25 16.94 8.72 9.73
CA PHE A 25 18.39 8.77 9.51
C PHE A 25 18.87 8.55 8.07
N ASP A 26 18.00 8.71 7.07
CA ASP A 26 18.34 8.49 5.66
C ASP A 26 18.89 7.07 5.39
N THR A 27 18.33 6.10 6.11
CA THR A 27 18.68 4.66 6.02
C THR A 27 17.46 3.81 5.71
N TYR A 28 17.66 2.58 5.23
CA TYR A 28 16.56 1.68 4.92
C TYR A 28 15.65 1.44 6.13
N SER A 29 14.35 1.65 5.94
CA SER A 29 13.37 1.45 7.01
C SER A 29 12.86 0.01 7.00
N GLU A 30 13.21 -0.75 8.03
CA GLU A 30 12.69 -2.11 8.24
C GLU A 30 11.16 -2.14 8.37
N ALA A 31 10.56 -1.03 8.80
CA ALA A 31 9.11 -0.87 8.93
C ALA A 31 8.40 -0.73 7.58
N CYS A 32 9.12 -0.44 6.50
CA CYS A 32 8.52 -0.34 5.17
C CYS A 32 7.96 -1.68 4.72
N VAL A 33 6.71 -1.68 4.23
CA VAL A 33 6.03 -2.85 3.65
C VAL A 33 6.09 -2.88 2.12
N ALA A 34 6.94 -2.03 1.51
CA ALA A 34 7.10 -1.91 0.06
C ALA A 34 5.77 -1.69 -0.71
N CYS A 35 4.86 -0.88 -0.15
CA CYS A 35 3.54 -0.65 -0.77
C CYS A 35 3.58 0.25 -2.03
N GLY A 36 4.67 0.97 -2.27
CA GLY A 36 4.84 1.85 -3.45
C GLY A 36 3.93 3.09 -3.51
N ALA A 37 3.09 3.33 -2.50
CA ALA A 37 2.12 4.43 -2.53
C ALA A 37 2.77 5.82 -2.50
N CYS A 38 3.92 5.96 -1.85
CA CYS A 38 4.67 7.22 -1.75
C CYS A 38 5.32 7.62 -3.08
N ASP A 39 5.90 6.64 -3.78
CA ASP A 39 6.45 6.81 -5.13
C ASP A 39 5.35 7.18 -6.14
N PHE A 40 4.23 6.46 -6.11
CA PHE A 40 3.11 6.67 -7.02
C PHE A 40 2.44 8.05 -6.89
N ILE A 41 2.31 8.57 -5.67
CA ILE A 41 1.60 9.85 -5.45
C ILE A 41 2.50 11.08 -5.68
N CYS A 42 3.81 10.90 -5.76
CA CYS A 42 4.76 11.99 -5.90
C CYS A 42 4.79 12.51 -7.34
N PRO A 43 4.27 13.73 -7.63
CA PRO A 43 4.25 14.24 -9.00
C PRO A 43 5.63 14.68 -9.50
N THR A 44 6.57 14.94 -8.59
CA THR A 44 7.93 15.42 -8.91
C THR A 44 8.93 14.29 -9.12
N GLY A 45 8.57 13.05 -8.77
CA GLY A 45 9.50 11.90 -8.79
C GLY A 45 10.66 12.03 -7.80
N HIS A 46 10.55 12.91 -6.81
CA HIS A 46 11.61 13.13 -5.81
C HIS A 46 11.72 11.97 -4.82
N ILE A 47 10.58 11.38 -4.46
CA ILE A 47 10.51 10.16 -3.65
C ILE A 47 10.75 8.97 -4.55
N LYS A 48 11.81 8.19 -4.29
CA LYS A 48 12.05 6.91 -4.97
C LYS A 48 11.99 5.77 -3.98
N LEU A 49 11.26 4.71 -4.35
CA LEU A 49 11.12 3.55 -3.48
C LEU A 49 12.47 2.84 -3.19
N SER A 50 13.42 2.91 -4.13
CA SER A 50 14.76 2.33 -4.00
C SER A 50 15.63 2.93 -2.90
N GLU A 51 15.32 4.16 -2.46
CA GLU A 51 16.03 4.86 -1.39
C GLU A 51 15.38 4.57 -0.02
N ILE A 52 14.15 4.06 -0.01
CA ILE A 52 13.35 3.84 1.21
C ILE A 52 13.47 2.41 1.73
N THR A 53 13.49 1.43 0.82
CA THR A 53 13.43 0.00 1.18
C THR A 53 14.25 -0.86 0.24
N ASP A 54 14.83 -1.91 0.79
CA ASP A 54 15.53 -3.01 0.11
C ASP A 54 14.57 -4.14 -0.33
N LYS A 55 13.38 -4.18 0.28
CA LYS A 55 12.34 -5.18 -0.01
C LYS A 55 11.79 -5.08 -1.43
N GLU A 56 11.69 -6.22 -2.11
CA GLU A 56 11.08 -6.32 -3.43
C GLU A 56 9.55 -6.17 -3.38
N ILE A 57 8.98 -5.52 -4.41
CA ILE A 57 7.53 -5.39 -4.57
C ILE A 57 7.00 -6.70 -5.14
N HIS A 58 6.27 -7.46 -4.34
CA HIS A 58 5.53 -8.63 -4.82
C HIS A 58 4.07 -8.26 -5.10
N PRO A 59 3.66 -8.11 -6.38
CA PRO A 59 2.27 -7.88 -6.71
C PRO A 59 1.43 -9.10 -6.32
N ILE A 60 0.22 -8.86 -5.84
CA ILE A 60 -0.74 -9.93 -5.58
C ILE A 60 -1.27 -10.41 -6.93
N LEU A 61 -0.98 -11.65 -7.28
CA LEU A 61 -1.41 -12.24 -8.53
C LEU A 61 -2.88 -12.71 -8.47
N SER A 62 -3.60 -12.50 -9.57
CA SER A 62 -4.99 -12.94 -9.74
C SER A 62 -5.04 -14.45 -9.97
N GLU A 63 -5.79 -15.16 -9.13
CA GLU A 63 -6.02 -16.61 -9.27
C GLU A 63 -6.83 -16.93 -10.52
N TYR A 64 -7.76 -16.05 -10.90
CA TYR A 64 -8.59 -16.21 -12.08
C TYR A 64 -7.80 -16.05 -13.39
N ASP A 65 -6.84 -15.12 -13.41
CA ASP A 65 -6.02 -14.83 -14.60
C ASP A 65 -4.71 -15.64 -14.63
N GLU A 66 -4.60 -16.73 -13.84
CA GLU A 66 -3.40 -17.56 -13.69
C GLU A 66 -2.11 -16.76 -13.45
N GLY A 67 -2.22 -15.65 -12.72
CA GLY A 67 -1.11 -14.77 -12.39
C GLY A 67 -0.58 -13.89 -13.52
N LEU A 68 -1.29 -13.77 -14.64
CA LEU A 68 -0.98 -12.80 -15.69
C LEU A 68 -1.26 -11.35 -15.27
N LYS A 69 -2.22 -11.16 -14.36
CA LYS A 69 -2.67 -9.84 -13.91
C LYS A 69 -2.59 -9.73 -12.39
N GLY A 70 -2.19 -8.55 -11.91
CA GLY A 70 -2.26 -8.21 -10.49
C GLY A 70 -3.69 -7.91 -10.04
N ARG A 71 -4.06 -8.36 -8.84
CA ARG A 71 -5.31 -8.01 -8.14
C ARG A 71 -5.02 -7.18 -6.89
N LYS A 72 -6.08 -6.58 -6.34
CA LYS A 72 -6.04 -5.85 -5.05
C LYS A 72 -6.51 -6.78 -3.92
N PRO A 73 -6.21 -6.45 -2.64
CA PRO A 73 -6.70 -7.23 -1.49
C PRO A 73 -8.23 -7.28 -1.37
N VAL A 74 -8.92 -6.20 -1.76
CA VAL A 74 -10.37 -6.16 -1.94
C VAL A 74 -10.63 -6.29 -3.44
N TYR A 75 -11.32 -7.34 -3.85
CA TYR A 75 -11.51 -7.67 -5.26
C TYR A 75 -12.83 -8.40 -5.51
N VAL A 76 -13.32 -8.30 -6.74
CA VAL A 76 -14.37 -9.19 -7.26
C VAL A 76 -13.64 -10.24 -8.12
N PRO A 77 -13.90 -11.56 -7.95
CA PRO A 77 -13.16 -12.62 -8.64
C PRO A 77 -13.15 -12.48 -10.16
N TYR A 78 -14.28 -12.12 -10.76
CA TYR A 78 -14.46 -11.85 -12.18
C TYR A 78 -15.71 -10.97 -12.37
N ALA A 79 -15.85 -10.31 -13.52
CA ALA A 79 -16.87 -9.26 -13.71
C ALA A 79 -18.33 -9.75 -13.54
N GLN A 80 -18.58 -11.05 -13.75
CA GLN A 80 -19.89 -11.69 -13.64
C GLN A 80 -19.97 -12.65 -12.43
N ALA A 81 -19.18 -12.42 -11.38
CA ALA A 81 -19.19 -13.25 -10.19
C ALA A 81 -20.62 -13.45 -9.65
N VAL A 82 -20.97 -14.69 -9.29
CA VAL A 82 -22.25 -15.02 -8.67
C VAL A 82 -21.96 -15.60 -7.29
N PRO A 83 -22.31 -14.90 -6.19
CA PRO A 83 -22.87 -13.53 -6.12
C PRO A 83 -21.85 -12.43 -6.48
N ASN A 84 -22.33 -11.31 -7.05
CA ASN A 84 -21.48 -10.19 -7.47
C ASN A 84 -21.18 -9.25 -6.29
N ILE A 85 -20.48 -9.77 -5.30
CA ILE A 85 -20.05 -9.03 -4.11
C ILE A 85 -18.53 -9.07 -3.98
N PRO A 86 -17.88 -7.98 -3.54
CA PRO A 86 -16.44 -7.96 -3.33
C PRO A 86 -16.05 -8.87 -2.16
N ALA A 87 -14.96 -9.61 -2.33
CA ALA A 87 -14.33 -10.40 -1.29
C ALA A 87 -13.06 -9.71 -0.79
N ILE A 88 -12.78 -9.85 0.50
CA ILE A 88 -11.56 -9.35 1.15
C ILE A 88 -10.63 -10.52 1.42
N ASP A 89 -9.44 -10.48 0.83
CA ASP A 89 -8.38 -11.44 1.12
C ASP A 89 -7.70 -11.12 2.46
N ARG A 90 -7.93 -11.97 3.46
CA ARG A 90 -7.38 -11.80 4.81
C ARG A 90 -5.86 -11.97 4.87
N SER A 91 -5.28 -12.72 3.94
CA SER A 91 -3.85 -13.01 3.94
C SER A 91 -2.99 -11.85 3.43
N LYS A 92 -3.57 -10.98 2.59
CA LYS A 92 -2.85 -9.87 1.94
C LYS A 92 -3.35 -8.48 2.34
N CYS A 93 -4.50 -8.37 2.99
CA CYS A 93 -5.03 -7.07 3.41
C CYS A 93 -4.18 -6.46 4.53
N ALA A 94 -3.80 -5.19 4.35
CA ALA A 94 -3.03 -4.45 5.34
C ALA A 94 -3.71 -4.42 6.71
N HIS A 95 -5.05 -4.30 6.77
CA HIS A 95 -5.77 -4.26 8.05
C HIS A 95 -5.57 -5.52 8.89
N PHE A 96 -5.60 -6.70 8.27
CA PHE A 96 -5.42 -7.96 8.99
C PHE A 96 -3.96 -8.26 9.32
N LEU A 97 -3.00 -7.68 8.57
CA LEU A 97 -1.57 -7.85 8.79
C LEU A 97 -1.00 -6.90 9.85
N THR A 98 -1.32 -5.61 9.76
CA THR A 98 -0.78 -4.57 10.64
C THR A 98 -1.77 -4.08 11.70
N GLY A 99 -3.05 -4.44 11.60
CA GLY A 99 -4.11 -3.89 12.46
C GLY A 99 -4.60 -2.50 12.03
N ASP A 100 -3.77 -1.76 11.29
CA ASP A 100 -3.96 -0.35 10.99
C ASP A 100 -4.22 -0.14 9.49
N CYS A 101 -5.50 -0.25 9.08
CA CYS A 101 -6.02 0.20 7.79
C CYS A 101 -7.56 0.10 7.77
N LYS A 102 -8.28 1.19 7.52
CA LYS A 102 -9.76 1.20 7.38
C LYS A 102 -10.27 1.99 6.18
N ILE A 103 -9.39 2.16 5.18
CA ILE A 103 -9.66 3.01 4.02
C ILE A 103 -10.90 2.55 3.26
N CYS A 104 -11.12 1.24 3.11
CA CYS A 104 -12.28 0.73 2.40
C CYS A 104 -13.61 1.01 3.12
N ALA A 105 -13.62 1.12 4.45
CA ALA A 105 -14.81 1.43 5.22
C ALA A 105 -15.24 2.89 5.02
N ASP A 106 -14.28 3.83 4.99
CA ASP A 106 -14.55 5.27 4.79
C ASP A 106 -15.31 5.58 3.48
N PHE A 107 -15.11 4.74 2.45
CA PHE A 107 -15.71 4.92 1.13
C PHE A 107 -16.87 3.95 0.84
N CYS A 108 -17.17 3.00 1.73
CA CYS A 108 -18.20 1.99 1.51
C CYS A 108 -19.59 2.62 1.72
N PRO A 109 -20.44 2.73 0.69
CA PRO A 109 -21.77 3.34 0.84
C PRO A 109 -22.75 2.50 1.68
N THR A 110 -22.40 1.24 1.95
CA THR A 110 -23.25 0.27 2.66
C THR A 110 -22.82 0.06 4.12
N ASP A 111 -21.79 0.78 4.61
CA ASP A 111 -21.19 0.59 5.94
C ASP A 111 -20.94 -0.90 6.29
N ALA A 112 -20.57 -1.68 5.26
CA ALA A 112 -20.37 -3.12 5.31
C ALA A 112 -18.89 -3.49 5.17
#